data_AF-A0A3A8WBM0-F1
#
_entry.id   AF-A0A3A8WBM0-F1
#
_cell.length_a   1.000
_cell.length_b   1.000
_cell.length_c   1.000
_cell.angle_alpha   90.00
_cell.angle_beta   90.00
_cell.angle_gamma   90.00
#
_symmetry.space_group_name_H-M   'P 1'
#
loop_
_entity.id
_entity.type
_entity.pdbx_description
1 polymer ?
#
loop_
_entity_poly.entity_id
_entity_poly.type
_entity_poly.pdbx_seq_one_letter_code
_entity_poly.pdbx_strand_id
1 'polypeptide(L)' 'MGTAIHTTTEHKIGAVTYFVVSAQSEKATETLDKKVEKLIKKDMRETAVKRRFR' A
#
# COMPACT_ATOMS: atom_id res chain seq x y z
N MET A 1 -10.33 25.32 6.44
CA MET A 1 -9.57 24.10 6.77
C MET A 1 -10.05 23.01 5.82
N GLY A 2 -9.36 22.78 4.69
CA GLY A 2 -9.78 21.78 3.72
C GLY A 2 -9.58 20.38 4.30
N THR A 3 -10.65 19.61 4.43
CA THR A 3 -10.57 18.21 4.84
C THR A 3 -9.89 17.43 3.73
N ALA A 4 -8.74 16.82 4.02
CA ALA A 4 -8.09 15.92 3.08
C ALA A 4 -9.04 14.74 2.84
N ILE A 5 -9.55 14.59 1.62
CA ILE A 5 -10.39 13.46 1.26
C ILE A 5 -9.49 12.25 1.17
N HIS A 6 -9.68 11.30 2.09
CA HIS A 6 -8.95 10.05 2.10
C HIS A 6 -9.78 8.98 1.39
N THR A 7 -9.20 8.34 0.38
CA THR A 7 -9.77 7.21 -0.32
C THR A 7 -9.02 5.95 0.07
N THR A 8 -9.74 4.99 0.65
CA THR A 8 -9.22 3.64 0.89
C THR A 8 -9.63 2.74 -0.27
N THR A 9 -8.66 2.07 -0.86
CA THR A 9 -8.86 1.11 -1.95
C THR A 9 -8.42 -0.27 -1.50
N GLU A 10 -9.26 -1.28 -1.78
CA GLU A 10 -8.95 -2.67 -1.50
C GLU A 10 -8.27 -3.31 -2.71
N HIS A 11 -7.14 -3.98 -2.48
CA HIS A 11 -6.38 -4.71 -3.48
C HIS A 11 -6.16 -6.14 -3.02
N LYS A 12 -6.91 -7.09 -3.58
CA LYS A 12 -6.82 -8.51 -3.25
C LYS A 12 -5.89 -9.25 -4.21
N ILE A 13 -4.92 -9.97 -3.66
CA ILE A 13 -3.97 -10.80 -4.40
C ILE A 13 -3.94 -12.20 -3.75
N GLY A 14 -4.64 -13.14 -4.39
CA GLY A 14 -4.79 -14.49 -3.85
C GLY A 14 -5.45 -14.49 -2.46
N ALA A 15 -4.70 -14.95 -1.45
CA ALA A 15 -5.13 -14.99 -0.05
C ALA A 15 -4.82 -13.70 0.73
N VAL A 16 -4.10 -12.74 0.15
CA VAL A 16 -3.69 -11.50 0.82
C VAL A 16 -4.55 -10.35 0.32
N THR A 17 -5.04 -9.53 1.26
CA THR A 17 -5.79 -8.31 0.96
C THR A 17 -5.00 -7.10 1.46
N TYR A 18 -4.66 -6.19 0.54
CA TYR A 18 -3.99 -4.93 0.84
C TYR A 18 -5.00 -3.78 0.86
N PHE A 19 -5.00 -3.00 1.94
CA PHE A 19 -5.80 -1.77 2.04
C PHE A 19 -4.90 -0.56 1.82
N VAL A 20 -5.13 0.19 0.75
CA VAL A 20 -4.32 1.35 0.39
C VAL A 20 -5.11 2.62 0.67
N VAL A 21 -4.65 3.38 1.65
CA VAL A 21 -5.20 4.70 1.99
C VAL A 21 -4.42 5.77 1.23
N SER A 22 -5.14 6.63 0.51
CA SER A 22 -4.58 7.73 -0.25
C SER A 22 -5.36 9.01 0.02
N ALA A 23 -4.67 10.15 -0.08
CA ALA A 23 -5.31 11.45 -0.06
C ALA A 23 -4.97 12.15 -1.37
N GLN A 24 -5.95 12.82 -1.96
CA GLN A 24 -5.69 13.64 -3.15
C GLN A 24 -4.93 14.91 -2.73
N SER A 25 -3.90 15.25 -3.49
CA SER A 25 -3.08 16.45 -3.28
C SER A 25 -2.50 16.90 -4.62
N GLU A 26 -2.47 18.21 -4.86
CA GLU A 26 -1.75 18.80 -6.02
C GLU A 26 -0.26 18.45 -6.04
N LYS A 27 0.33 18.14 -4.88
CA LYS A 27 1.73 17.73 -4.75
C LYS A 27 1.93 16.21 -4.79
N ALA A 28 0.89 15.43 -5.09
CA ALA A 28 1.01 13.98 -5.15
C ALA A 28 1.94 13.57 -6.29
N THR A 29 3.11 13.03 -5.96
CA THR A 29 4.10 12.51 -6.92
C THR A 29 3.92 11.01 -7.20
N GLU A 30 3.05 10.36 -6.43
CA GLU A 30 2.83 8.92 -6.47
C GLU A 30 1.37 8.59 -6.78
N THR A 31 1.19 7.60 -7.64
CA THR A 31 -0.12 7.02 -7.95
C THR A 31 -0.49 5.94 -6.94
N LEU A 32 -1.78 5.59 -6.89
CA LEU A 32 -2.28 4.46 -6.10
C LEU A 32 -1.56 3.15 -6.45
N ASP A 33 -1.37 2.89 -7.74
CA ASP A 33 -0.70 1.69 -8.24
C ASP A 33 0.73 1.55 -7.70
N LYS A 34 1.51 2.64 -7.72
CA LYS A 34 2.86 2.67 -7.13
C LYS A 34 2.86 2.39 -5.63
N LYS A 35 1.84 2.86 -4.89
CA LYS A 35 1.70 2.57 -3.46
C LYS A 35 1.42 1.09 -3.22
N VAL A 36 0.54 0.48 -4.01
CA VAL A 36 0.24 -0.96 -3.94
C VAL A 36 1.51 -1.77 -4.19
N GLU A 37 2.26 -1.46 -5.25
CA GLU A 37 3.49 -2.16 -5.60
C GLU A 37 4.54 -2.07 -4.47
N LYS A 38 4.72 -0.88 -3.88
CA LYS A 38 5.64 -0.68 -2.75
C LYS A 38 5.24 -1.48 -1.52
N LEU A 39 3.93 -1.55 -1.20
CA LEU A 39 3.42 -2.33 -0.08
C LEU A 39 3.68 -3.83 -0.28
N ILE A 40 3.42 -4.36 -1.47
CA ILE A 40 3.70 -5.76 -1.80
C ILE A 40 5.20 -6.05 -1.68
N LYS A 41 6.06 -5.23 -2.28
CA LYS A 41 7.52 -5.40 -2.20
C LYS A 41 8.03 -5.39 -0.75
N LYS A 42 7.50 -4.49 0.08
CA LYS A 42 7.83 -4.43 1.51
C LYS A 42 7.38 -5.70 2.23
N ASP A 43 6.13 -6.10 2.04
CA ASP A 43 5.54 -7.29 2.67
C ASP A 43 6.29 -8.58 2.27
N MET A 44 6.67 -8.72 1.01
CA MET A 44 7.51 -9.83 0.54
C MET A 44 8.87 -9.85 1.23
N ARG A 45 9.53 -8.69 1.36
CA ARG A 45 10.83 -8.59 2.06
C ARG A 45 10.69 -8.96 3.53
N GLU A 46 9.68 -8.45 4.23
CA GLU A 46 9.46 -8.75 5.64
C GLU A 46 9.05 -10.21 5.87
N THR A 47 8.24 -10.78 4.98
CA THR A 47 7.89 -12.21 5.01
C THR A 47 9.09 -13.10 4.76
N ALA A 48 9.96 -12.74 3.80
CA ALA A 48 11.20 -13.45 3.55
C ALA A 48 12.15 -13.39 4.76
N VAL A 49 12.24 -12.24 5.43
CA VAL A 49 13.01 -12.08 6.68
C VAL A 49 12.42 -12.96 7.78
N LYS A 50 11.10 -12.92 8.01
CA LYS A 50 10.42 -13.74 9.03
C LYS A 50 10.58 -15.24 8.80
N ARG A 51 10.55 -15.70 7.54
CA ARG A 51 10.79 -17.11 7.20
C ARG A 51 12.24 -17.56 7.42
N ARG A 52 13.20 -16.63 7.38
CA ARG A 52 14.63 -16.95 7.52
C ARG A 52 15.05 -17.19 8.97
N PHE A 53 14.22 -16.80 9.93
CA PHE A 53 14.43 -16.99 11.37
C PHE A 53 13.44 -17.98 11.99
N ARG A 54 12.75 -18.78 11.18
CA ARG A 54 11.76 -19.76 11.63
C ARG A 54 12.22 -21.18 11.34
#